data_AF-A0A2V8N0P1-F1
#
_entry.id   AF-A0A2V8N0P1-F1
#
_cell.length_a   1.000
_cell.length_b   1.000
_cell.length_c   1.000
_cell.angle_alpha   90.00
_cell.angle_beta   90.00
_cell.angle_gamma   90.00
#
_symmetry.space_group_name_H-M   'P 1'
#
loop_
_entity.id
_entity.type
_entity.pdbx_description
1 polymer ?
#
loop_
_entity_poly.entity_id
_entity_poly.type
_entity_poly.pdbx_seq_one_letter_code
_entity_poly.pdbx_strand_id
1 'polypeptide(L)'
;MQSAVIGAGQVATQHLACISRLPGVRLAAVCDLSRALAESAADRYGANAWYTDHTRMLSELKPDIVHITTPPSSRFRLAKD
;
A
#
# COMPACT_ATOMS: atom_id res chain seq x y z
N MET A 1 -5.83 13.18 3.86
CA MET A 1 -5.05 12.66 2.72
C MET A 1 -5.24 11.16 2.60
N GLN A 2 -5.21 10.62 1.39
CA GLN A 2 -5.20 9.20 1.08
C GLN A 2 -3.79 8.70 0.87
N SER A 3 -3.41 7.69 1.63
CA SER A 3 -2.17 6.96 1.43
C SER A 3 -2.47 5.55 0.91
N ALA A 4 -1.64 5.04 0.01
CA ALA A 4 -1.63 3.65 -0.40
C ALA A 4 -0.23 3.04 -0.21
N VAL A 5 -0.17 1.73 -0.03
CA VAL A 5 1.10 1.00 0.13
C VAL A 5 1.23 -0.06 -0.96
N ILE A 6 2.36 -0.08 -1.67
CA ILE A 6 2.72 -1.12 -2.65
C ILE A 6 3.83 -1.97 -2.06
N GLY A 7 3.53 -3.25 -1.84
CA GLY A 7 4.34 -4.25 -1.13
C GLY A 7 3.90 -4.41 0.32
N ALA A 8 3.51 -5.61 0.72
CA ALA A 8 3.05 -6.00 2.05
C ALA A 8 4.05 -6.95 2.76
N GLY A 9 5.33 -6.89 2.36
CA GLY A 9 6.42 -7.64 2.99
C GLY A 9 6.88 -7.06 4.33
N GLN A 10 7.98 -7.58 4.88
CA GLN A 10 8.47 -7.24 6.22
C GLN A 10 8.58 -5.73 6.49
N VAL A 11 9.16 -4.97 5.55
CA VAL A 11 9.34 -3.50 5.67
C VAL A 11 8.01 -2.76 5.74
N ALA A 12 6.96 -3.27 5.08
CA ALA A 12 5.65 -2.62 5.03
C ALA A 12 5.01 -2.51 6.42
N THR A 13 5.28 -3.48 7.32
CA THR A 13 4.76 -3.53 8.69
C THR A 13 4.95 -2.21 9.45
N GLN A 14 6.14 -1.61 9.36
CA GLN A 14 6.45 -0.36 10.05
C GLN A 14 5.71 0.83 9.41
N HIS A 15 5.68 0.89 8.08
CA HIS A 15 4.96 1.94 7.36
C HIS A 15 3.46 1.91 7.67
N LEU A 16 2.85 0.73 7.58
CA LEU A 16 1.43 0.52 7.86
C LEU A 16 1.07 0.86 9.30
N ALA A 17 1.91 0.49 10.28
CA ALA A 17 1.71 0.84 11.68
C ALA A 17 1.82 2.35 11.96
N CYS A 18 2.69 3.06 11.24
CA CYS A 18 2.77 4.52 11.34
C CYS A 18 1.55 5.19 10.68
N ILE A 19 1.17 4.78 9.48
CA ILE A 19 0.04 5.34 8.73
C ILE A 19 -1.26 5.17 9.52
N SER A 20 -1.51 3.99 10.10
CA SER A 20 -2.75 3.73 10.86
C SER A 20 -2.91 4.59 12.12
N ARG A 21 -1.83 5.23 12.59
CA ARG A 21 -1.82 6.12 13.76
C ARG A 21 -1.70 7.59 13.40
N LEU A 22 -1.48 7.93 12.13
CA LEU A 22 -1.27 9.31 11.71
C LEU A 22 -2.62 10.05 11.61
N PRO A 23 -2.86 11.11 12.41
CA PRO A 23 -4.08 11.89 12.28
C PRO A 23 -4.15 12.58 10.90
N GLY A 24 -5.33 12.57 10.28
CA GLY A 24 -5.55 13.21 8.98
C GLY A 24 -5.09 12.42 7.76
N VAL A 25 -4.50 11.23 7.95
CA VAL A 25 -4.15 10.29 6.88
C VAL A 25 -5.00 9.04 7.01
N ARG A 26 -5.56 8.58 5.89
CA ARG A 26 -6.27 7.29 5.82
C ARG A 26 -5.54 6.34 4.89
N LEU A 27 -5.42 5.08 5.30
CA LEU A 27 -4.89 4.02 4.46
C LEU A 27 -5.99 3.59 3.48
N ALA A 28 -5.91 4.06 2.24
CA ALA A 28 -6.90 3.77 1.21
C ALA A 28 -6.83 2.32 0.75
N ALA A 29 -5.61 1.80 0.52
CA ALA A 29 -5.41 0.41 0.13
C ALA A 29 -3.98 -0.09 0.38
N VAL A 30 -3.87 -1.42 0.42
CA VAL A 30 -2.61 -2.15 0.33
C VAL A 30 -2.59 -2.97 -0.96
N CYS A 31 -1.49 -2.91 -1.71
CA CYS A 31 -1.28 -3.70 -2.91
C CYS A 31 -0.09 -4.63 -2.73
N ASP A 32 -0.26 -5.91 -3.02
CA ASP A 32 0.85 -6.88 -3.11
C ASP A 32 0.51 -7.96 -4.14
N LEU A 33 1.51 -8.51 -4.83
CA LEU A 33 1.30 -9.60 -5.78
C LEU A 33 0.72 -10.85 -5.09
N SER A 34 1.04 -11.05 -3.80
CA SER A 34 0.40 -12.04 -2.96
C SER A 34 -0.91 -11.48 -2.39
N ARG A 35 -2.04 -12.00 -2.90
CA ARG A 35 -3.37 -11.69 -2.37
C ARG A 35 -3.43 -11.86 -0.84
N ALA A 36 -2.91 -12.97 -0.33
CA ALA A 36 -2.96 -13.27 1.10
C ALA A 36 -2.25 -12.20 1.95
N LEU A 37 -1.11 -11.67 1.46
CA LEU A 37 -0.40 -10.60 2.16
C LEU A 37 -1.16 -9.28 2.06
N ALA A 38 -1.69 -8.93 0.89
CA ALA A 38 -2.44 -7.69 0.67
C ALA A 38 -3.72 -7.65 1.55
N GLU A 39 -4.49 -8.73 1.52
CA GLU A 39 -5.74 -8.89 2.28
C GLU A 39 -5.46 -8.88 3.79
N SER A 40 -4.50 -9.68 4.26
CA SER A 40 -4.12 -9.70 5.68
C SER A 40 -3.62 -8.35 6.18
N ALA A 41 -2.83 -7.62 5.38
CA ALA A 41 -2.37 -6.29 5.74
C ALA A 41 -3.51 -5.26 5.76
N ALA A 42 -4.41 -5.31 4.78
CA ALA A 42 -5.58 -4.44 4.75
C ALA A 42 -6.44 -4.63 5.99
N ASP A 43 -6.77 -5.88 6.34
CA ASP A 43 -7.55 -6.20 7.53
C ASP A 43 -6.85 -5.75 8.82
N ARG A 44 -5.55 -6.07 8.95
CA ARG A 44 -4.77 -5.77 10.16
C ARG A 44 -4.62 -4.28 10.42
N TYR A 45 -4.47 -3.47 9.37
CA TYR A 45 -4.16 -2.05 9.48
C TYR A 45 -5.34 -1.14 9.11
N GLY A 46 -6.51 -1.70 8.83
CA GLY A 46 -7.74 -0.96 8.55
C GLY A 46 -7.72 -0.26 7.20
N ALA A 47 -7.14 -0.86 6.17
CA ALA A 47 -7.25 -0.35 4.81
C ALA A 47 -8.64 -0.64 4.23
N ASN A 48 -9.20 0.29 3.47
CA ASN A 48 -10.54 0.12 2.89
C ASN A 48 -10.61 -0.93 1.77
N ALA A 49 -9.46 -1.24 1.15
CA ALA A 49 -9.37 -2.17 0.03
C ALA A 49 -7.98 -2.81 -0.04
N TRP A 50 -7.90 -3.92 -0.78
CA TRP A 50 -6.65 -4.55 -1.16
C TRP A 50 -6.60 -4.81 -2.66
N TYR A 51 -5.40 -4.84 -3.23
CA TYR A 51 -5.18 -5.06 -4.66
C TYR A 51 -4.01 -6.02 -4.89
N THR A 52 -4.02 -6.66 -6.05
CA THR A 52 -2.87 -7.42 -6.57
C THR A 52 -2.25 -6.79 -7.82
N ASP A 53 -2.77 -5.62 -8.22
CA ASP A 53 -2.35 -4.85 -9.38
C ASP A 53 -2.29 -3.37 -8.96
N HIS A 54 -1.08 -2.80 -8.95
CA HIS A 54 -0.87 -1.43 -8.52
C HIS A 54 -1.38 -0.42 -9.54
N THR A 55 -1.29 -0.71 -10.84
CA THR A 55 -1.79 0.18 -11.89
C THR A 55 -3.29 0.35 -11.76
N ARG A 56 -4.02 -0.75 -11.51
CA ARG A 56 -5.44 -0.71 -11.21
C ARG A 56 -5.72 0.11 -9.95
N MET A 57 -5.02 -0.18 -8.84
CA MET A 57 -5.16 0.55 -7.58
C MET A 57 -4.97 2.07 -7.77
N LEU A 58 -3.92 2.49 -8.48
CA LEU A 58 -3.61 3.90 -8.72
C LEU A 58 -4.69 4.57 -9.57
N SER A 59 -5.19 3.88 -10.62
CA SER A 59 -6.22 4.41 -11.50
C SER A 59 -7.58 4.62 -10.81
N GLU A 60 -7.97 3.67 -9.96
CA GLU A 60 -9.26 3.68 -9.25
C GLU A 60 -9.24 4.62 -8.04
N LEU A 61 -8.17 4.59 -7.25
CA LEU A 61 -8.11 5.31 -5.96
C LEU A 61 -7.49 6.70 -6.05
N LYS A 62 -6.58 6.93 -7.00
CA LYS A 62 -5.81 8.18 -7.15
C LYS A 62 -5.31 8.76 -5.81
N PRO A 63 -4.53 7.97 -5.03
CA PRO A 63 -4.11 8.38 -3.69
C PRO A 63 -3.19 9.61 -3.74
N ASP A 64 -3.22 10.43 -2.69
CA ASP A 64 -2.32 11.59 -2.56
C ASP A 64 -0.86 11.15 -2.35
N ILE A 65 -0.67 10.00 -1.70
CA ILE A 65 0.65 9.48 -1.29
C ILE A 65 0.71 7.98 -1.57
N VAL A 66 1.85 7.51 -2.08
CA VAL A 66 2.13 6.08 -2.27
C VAL A 66 3.44 5.72 -1.56
N HIS A 67 3.40 4.73 -0.67
CA HIS A 67 4.60 4.14 -0.09
C HIS A 67 4.98 2.87 -0.86
N ILE A 68 6.16 2.85 -1.48
CA ILE A 68 6.68 1.68 -2.19
C ILE A 68 7.63 0.94 -1.26
N THR A 69 7.15 -0.16 -0.69
CA THR A 69 7.86 -1.02 0.27
C THR A 69 8.27 -2.37 -0.33
N THR A 70 8.33 -2.46 -1.67
CA THR A 70 8.80 -3.63 -2.42
C THR A 70 10.34 -3.81 -2.35
N PRO A 71 10.89 -4.94 -2.82
CA PRO A 71 12.34 -5.11 -2.97
C PRO A 71 12.97 -4.08 -3.93
N PRO A 72 14.26 -3.71 -3.76
CA PRO A 72 14.92 -2.66 -4.56
C PRO A 72 14.82 -2.84 -6.07
N SER A 73 14.81 -4.09 -6.55
CA SER A 73 14.76 -4.41 -7.98
C SER A 73 13.49 -3.93 -8.70
N SER A 74 12.35 -3.80 -7.99
CA SER A 74 11.09 -3.34 -8.58
C SER A 74 10.75 -1.87 -8.30
N ARG A 75 11.35 -1.27 -7.26
CA ARG A 75 11.00 0.08 -6.78
C ARG A 75 11.08 1.17 -7.85
N PHE A 76 12.15 1.16 -8.65
CA PHE A 76 12.37 2.22 -9.64
C PHE A 76 11.24 2.27 -10.68
N ARG A 77 10.78 1.11 -11.15
CA ARG A 77 9.66 1.03 -12.10
C ARG A 77 8.37 1.56 -11.46
N LEU A 78 8.05 1.05 -10.26
CA LEU A 78 6.83 1.42 -9.55
C LEU A 78 6.76 2.92 -9.20
N ALA A 79 7.90 3.58 -8.99
CA ALA A 79 7.95 5.01 -8.72
C ALA A 79 7.77 5.89 -9.96
N LYS A 80 7.86 5.32 -11.17
CA LYS A 80 7.67 6.03 -12.43
C LYS A 80 6.24 5.94 -12.97
N ASP A 81 5.48 4.95 -12.52
CA ASP A 81 4.08 4.73 -12.88
C ASP A 81 3.16 5.74 -12.17
#